data_AF-A0A7X7QTY6-F1
#
_entry.id   AF-A0A7X7QTY6-F1
#
_cell.length_a   1.000
_cell.length_b   1.000
_cell.length_c   1.000
_cell.angle_alpha   90.00
_cell.angle_beta   90.00
_cell.angle_gamma   90.00
#
_symmetry.space_group_name_H-M   'P 1'
#
loop_
_entity.id
_entity.type
_entity.pdbx_description
1 polymer ?
#
loop_
_entity_poly.entity_id
_entity_poly.type
_entity_poly.pdbx_seq_one_letter_code
_entity_poly.pdbx_strand_id
1 'polypeptide(L)'
;MLKTPLALGFAAAAILLCSPSAFAARKLSRCDFDKDGRRDQVEIVKGRRARIRLSKSQRLKVVRFRGKFKFFRCADLNGDGRDEILSYKRKVKVSTSNFTVFYVFGKALSGPKKVCAEVRDISYCEVWRAGPSRDFSSSDPRNRSTSFVTRKGCPGSFSGCLSVYNARGEVVQRMGSYARARGSYDSTHYGCWDCGSCESPQDLVEKARRRTGSPSLYIRDDNGGCVRIPDAGRCYNSSHC
;
A
#
# COMPACT_ATOMS: atom_id res chain seq x y z
N MET A 1 11.79 -61.34 -73.46
CA MET A 1 10.70 -60.67 -72.72
C MET A 1 10.87 -60.97 -71.24
N LEU A 2 11.34 -59.99 -70.47
CA LEU A 2 11.38 -60.03 -69.00
C LEU A 2 9.97 -59.83 -68.44
N LYS A 3 9.64 -60.50 -67.34
CA LYS A 3 9.25 -59.84 -66.07
C LYS A 3 9.14 -60.83 -64.91
N THR A 4 9.91 -60.49 -63.89
CA THR A 4 10.11 -61.08 -62.55
C THR A 4 8.88 -60.94 -61.65
N PRO A 5 8.64 -61.87 -60.69
CA PRO A 5 7.65 -61.69 -59.64
C PRO A 5 8.18 -60.77 -58.53
N LEU A 6 7.28 -59.91 -58.06
CA LEU A 6 7.48 -58.82 -57.11
C LEU A 6 7.66 -59.34 -55.68
N ALA A 7 8.68 -58.83 -55.00
CA ALA A 7 9.05 -59.15 -53.63
C ALA A 7 8.16 -58.47 -52.57
N LEU A 8 8.13 -59.09 -51.39
CA LEU A 8 7.57 -58.62 -50.13
C LEU A 8 7.95 -57.15 -49.80
N GLY A 9 6.98 -56.38 -49.33
CA GLY A 9 7.18 -55.13 -48.62
C GLY A 9 6.44 -55.14 -47.29
N PHE A 10 7.15 -55.47 -46.21
CA PHE A 10 6.69 -55.29 -44.82
C PHE A 10 6.47 -53.79 -44.54
N ALA A 11 5.23 -53.37 -44.35
CA ALA A 11 4.91 -52.04 -43.85
C ALA A 11 5.10 -52.02 -42.32
N ALA A 12 6.29 -51.60 -41.88
CA ALA A 12 6.51 -51.22 -40.49
C ALA A 12 5.78 -49.91 -40.20
N ALA A 13 4.61 -50.00 -39.56
CA ALA A 13 3.89 -48.86 -39.03
C ALA A 13 4.68 -48.28 -37.83
N ALA A 14 5.51 -47.27 -38.10
CA ALA A 14 6.09 -46.44 -37.06
C ALA A 14 4.98 -45.59 -36.41
N ILE A 15 4.39 -46.13 -35.35
CA ILE A 15 3.55 -45.37 -34.42
C ILE A 15 4.48 -44.34 -33.76
N LEU A 16 4.53 -43.14 -34.33
CA LEU A 16 5.07 -41.96 -33.69
C LEU A 16 4.28 -41.73 -32.41
N LEU A 17 4.86 -42.16 -31.29
CA LEU A 17 4.52 -41.74 -29.94
C LEU A 17 4.63 -40.20 -29.89
N CYS A 18 3.54 -39.52 -30.25
CA CYS A 18 3.30 -38.16 -29.80
C CYS A 18 3.22 -38.22 -28.28
N SER A 19 4.40 -38.14 -27.65
CA SER A 19 4.52 -37.87 -26.23
C SER A 19 3.71 -36.60 -25.99
N PRO A 20 2.61 -36.65 -25.20
CA PRO A 20 1.96 -35.43 -24.76
C PRO A 20 3.00 -34.73 -23.91
N SER A 21 3.73 -33.81 -24.55
CA SER A 21 4.61 -32.87 -23.87
C SER A 21 3.75 -32.29 -22.77
N ALA A 22 4.09 -32.62 -21.53
CA ALA A 22 3.36 -32.22 -20.35
C ALA A 22 3.21 -30.70 -20.39
N PHE A 23 2.06 -30.23 -20.90
CA PHE A 23 1.66 -28.84 -20.83
C PHE A 23 1.40 -28.59 -19.35
N ALA A 24 2.47 -28.25 -18.63
CA ALA A 24 2.38 -27.73 -17.28
C ALA A 24 1.34 -26.63 -17.31
N ALA A 25 0.19 -26.88 -16.67
CA ALA A 25 -0.98 -26.02 -16.72
C ALA A 25 -0.57 -24.57 -16.52
N ARG A 26 -0.57 -23.79 -17.61
CA ARG A 26 -0.23 -22.38 -17.57
C ARG A 26 -1.37 -21.68 -16.86
N LYS A 27 -1.16 -21.38 -15.57
CA LYS A 27 -2.08 -20.56 -14.81
C LYS A 27 -2.01 -19.12 -15.35
N LEU A 28 -2.82 -18.84 -16.36
CA LEU A 28 -2.98 -17.51 -16.93
C LEU A 28 -3.77 -16.66 -15.93
N SER A 29 -3.10 -15.67 -15.35
CA SER A 29 -3.77 -14.58 -14.64
C SER A 29 -4.01 -13.45 -15.63
N ARG A 30 -5.15 -12.78 -15.48
CA ARG A 30 -5.55 -11.62 -16.27
C ARG A 30 -5.08 -10.38 -15.51
N CYS A 31 -4.08 -9.67 -16.04
CA CYS A 31 -3.48 -8.51 -15.39
C CYS A 31 -3.20 -7.42 -16.43
N ASP A 32 -3.41 -6.14 -16.13
CA ASP A 32 -3.05 -5.00 -17.00
C ASP A 32 -1.89 -4.22 -16.36
N PHE A 33 -0.67 -4.47 -16.81
CA PHE A 33 0.54 -3.94 -16.19
C PHE A 33 0.99 -2.59 -16.76
N ASP A 34 0.54 -2.24 -17.97
CA ASP A 34 0.93 -1.00 -18.65
C ASP A 34 -0.23 0.00 -18.80
N LYS A 35 -1.43 -0.34 -18.31
CA LYS A 35 -2.65 0.48 -18.30
C LYS A 35 -3.14 0.76 -19.72
N ASP A 36 -3.02 -0.21 -20.61
CA ASP A 36 -3.50 -0.09 -21.99
C ASP A 36 -4.94 -0.59 -22.18
N GLY A 37 -5.59 -1.06 -21.10
CA GLY A 37 -6.94 -1.60 -21.09
C GLY A 37 -7.03 -3.04 -21.58
N ARG A 38 -5.90 -3.68 -21.88
CA ARG A 38 -5.81 -5.07 -22.33
C ARG A 38 -5.07 -5.91 -21.28
N ARG A 39 -5.33 -7.22 -21.33
CA ARG A 39 -4.76 -8.16 -20.37
C ARG A 39 -3.45 -8.73 -20.89
N ASP A 40 -2.41 -8.53 -20.11
CA ASP A 40 -1.07 -9.07 -20.31
C ASP A 40 -0.97 -10.53 -19.88
N GLN A 41 0.01 -11.21 -20.46
CA GLN A 41 0.28 -12.61 -20.15
C GLN A 41 1.35 -12.73 -19.09
N VAL A 42 1.04 -13.43 -17.99
CA VAL A 42 2.00 -13.77 -16.94
C VAL A 42 2.30 -15.26 -16.96
N GLU A 43 3.57 -15.60 -17.17
CA GLU A 43 4.10 -16.95 -17.01
C GLU A 43 5.03 -17.02 -15.78
N ILE A 44 4.67 -17.87 -14.82
CA ILE A 44 5.53 -18.14 -13.65
C ILE A 44 6.49 -19.28 -13.96
N VAL A 45 7.78 -18.98 -13.95
CA VAL A 45 8.84 -19.94 -14.27
C VAL A 45 9.48 -20.47 -12.99
N LYS A 46 9.25 -21.76 -12.72
CA LYS A 46 9.80 -22.50 -11.55
C LYS A 46 9.49 -21.84 -10.20
N GLY A 47 8.42 -21.05 -10.11
CA GLY A 47 8.02 -20.31 -8.91
C GLY A 47 9.03 -19.26 -8.44
N ARG A 48 10.01 -18.85 -9.28
CA ARG A 48 11.07 -17.89 -8.91
C ARG A 48 11.20 -16.71 -9.87
N ARG A 49 10.51 -16.77 -11.01
CA ARG A 49 10.50 -15.69 -12.02
C ARG A 49 9.11 -15.53 -12.60
N ALA A 50 8.73 -14.31 -12.93
CA ALA A 50 7.55 -14.01 -13.74
C ALA A 50 8.05 -13.43 -15.06
N ARG A 51 7.58 -14.02 -16.16
CA ARG A 51 7.72 -13.50 -17.52
C ARG A 51 6.40 -12.86 -17.87
N ILE A 52 6.43 -11.58 -18.18
CA ILE A 52 5.25 -10.77 -18.40
C ILE A 52 5.37 -10.25 -19.82
N ARG A 53 4.44 -10.67 -20.68
CA ARG A 53 4.38 -10.22 -22.07
C ARG A 53 3.23 -9.23 -22.20
N LEU A 54 3.58 -7.99 -22.49
CA LEU A 54 2.63 -6.91 -22.69
C LEU A 54 1.81 -7.17 -23.94
N SER A 55 0.49 -7.07 -23.85
CA SER A 55 -0.42 -7.53 -24.90
C SER A 55 -0.35 -6.66 -26.17
N LYS A 56 -0.25 -5.33 -26.03
CA LYS A 56 -0.16 -4.41 -27.17
C LYS A 56 1.23 -4.33 -27.77
N SER A 57 2.27 -4.23 -26.94
CA SER A 57 3.64 -4.04 -27.42
C SER A 57 4.41 -5.34 -27.67
N GLN A 58 3.89 -6.48 -27.21
CA GLN A 58 4.60 -7.78 -27.19
C GLN A 58 5.92 -7.76 -26.41
N ARG A 59 6.22 -6.66 -25.70
CA ARG A 59 7.45 -6.50 -24.93
C ARG A 59 7.46 -7.48 -23.78
N LEU A 60 8.60 -8.16 -23.60
CA LEU A 60 8.82 -9.08 -22.50
C LEU A 60 9.50 -8.37 -21.32
N LYS A 61 8.88 -8.42 -20.15
CA LYS A 61 9.48 -8.05 -18.87
C LYS A 61 9.71 -9.30 -18.02
N VAL A 62 10.87 -9.37 -17.38
CA VAL A 62 11.20 -10.48 -16.46
C VAL A 62 11.39 -9.93 -15.06
N VAL A 63 10.61 -10.43 -14.12
CA VAL A 63 10.73 -10.12 -12.69
C VAL A 63 11.29 -11.35 -11.98
N ARG A 64 12.30 -11.15 -11.13
CA ARG A 64 12.91 -12.22 -10.31
C ARG A 64 12.47 -12.05 -8.87
N PHE A 65 12.11 -13.16 -8.24
CA PHE A 65 11.60 -13.17 -6.87
C PHE A 65 12.65 -13.76 -5.91
N ARG A 66 12.78 -13.17 -4.72
CA ARG A 66 13.60 -13.74 -3.63
C ARG A 66 12.85 -14.92 -2.99
N GLY A 67 12.99 -16.10 -3.58
CA GLY A 67 12.42 -17.35 -3.07
C GLY A 67 11.39 -18.00 -4.00
N LYS A 68 10.95 -19.21 -3.64
CA LYS A 68 9.89 -19.93 -4.36
C LYS A 68 8.51 -19.52 -3.82
N PHE A 69 7.58 -19.18 -4.70
CA PHE A 69 6.15 -19.02 -4.38
C PHE A 69 5.31 -20.03 -5.16
N LYS A 70 4.16 -20.42 -4.62
CA LYS A 70 3.24 -21.40 -5.22
C LYS A 70 2.04 -20.75 -5.89
N PHE A 71 1.66 -19.56 -5.44
CA PHE A 71 0.47 -18.86 -5.90
C PHE A 71 0.75 -17.39 -6.11
N PHE A 72 0.03 -16.80 -7.05
CA PHE A 72 0.05 -15.38 -7.30
C PHE A 72 -1.35 -14.87 -7.67
N ARG A 73 -1.54 -13.57 -7.51
CA ARG A 73 -2.68 -12.77 -7.98
C ARG A 73 -2.15 -11.47 -8.56
N CYS A 74 -3.00 -10.84 -9.37
CA CYS A 74 -2.80 -9.48 -9.84
C CYS A 74 -3.88 -8.58 -9.27
N ALA A 75 -3.49 -7.37 -8.88
CA ALA A 75 -4.37 -6.31 -8.45
C ALA A 75 -3.58 -4.99 -8.47
N ASP A 76 -4.24 -3.90 -8.81
CA ASP A 76 -3.75 -2.55 -8.50
C ASP A 76 -3.79 -2.34 -6.98
N LEU A 77 -2.63 -2.47 -6.35
CA LEU A 77 -2.45 -2.34 -4.90
C LEU A 77 -2.03 -0.92 -4.51
N ASN A 78 -1.71 -0.06 -5.49
CA ASN A 78 -1.13 1.25 -5.24
C ASN A 78 -1.99 2.43 -5.76
N GLY A 79 -3.06 2.12 -6.50
CA GLY A 79 -4.01 3.05 -7.08
C GLY A 79 -3.49 3.84 -8.29
N ASP A 80 -2.46 3.38 -8.99
CA ASP A 80 -1.93 4.04 -10.19
C ASP A 80 -2.62 3.55 -11.49
N GLY A 81 -3.48 2.55 -11.39
CA GLY A 81 -4.19 1.92 -12.48
C GLY A 81 -3.38 0.86 -13.22
N ARG A 82 -2.25 0.40 -12.68
CA ARG A 82 -1.48 -0.74 -13.17
C ARG A 82 -1.53 -1.86 -12.14
N ASP A 83 -1.64 -3.09 -12.60
CA ASP A 83 -1.64 -4.23 -11.70
C ASP A 83 -0.25 -4.51 -11.11
N GLU A 84 -0.19 -4.88 -9.83
CA GLU A 84 0.97 -5.50 -9.19
C GLU A 84 0.86 -7.03 -9.16
N ILE A 85 2.01 -7.71 -8.97
CA ILE A 85 2.01 -9.14 -8.64
C ILE A 85 2.04 -9.31 -7.12
N LEU A 86 0.97 -9.89 -6.58
CA LEU A 86 0.92 -10.40 -5.22
C LEU A 86 1.28 -11.88 -5.23
N SER A 87 2.33 -12.27 -4.51
CA SER A 87 2.75 -13.67 -4.40
C SER A 87 2.68 -14.19 -2.96
N TYR A 88 2.39 -15.48 -2.81
CA TYR A 88 2.26 -16.11 -1.50
C TYR A 88 2.58 -17.62 -1.53
N LYS A 89 3.02 -18.16 -0.38
CA LYS A 89 3.56 -19.54 -0.27
C LYS A 89 2.49 -20.63 -0.11
N ARG A 90 1.32 -20.32 0.47
CA ARG A 90 0.24 -21.28 0.79
C ARG A 90 -1.11 -20.73 0.31
N LYS A 91 -2.08 -21.56 -0.12
CA LYS A 91 -3.43 -21.04 -0.44
C LYS A 91 -3.98 -20.34 0.81
N VAL A 92 -4.11 -19.02 0.74
CA VAL A 92 -4.65 -18.22 1.83
C VAL A 92 -6.17 -18.24 1.70
N LYS A 93 -6.86 -18.94 2.62
CA LYS A 93 -8.20 -18.50 3.06
C LYS A 93 -7.91 -17.28 3.93
N VAL A 94 -8.47 -16.13 3.58
CA VAL A 94 -8.13 -14.78 4.07
C VAL A 94 -7.82 -14.77 5.58
N SER A 95 -6.53 -14.91 5.92
CA SER A 95 -5.97 -14.74 7.26
C SER A 95 -4.45 -14.60 7.10
N THR A 96 -3.98 -13.35 7.19
CA THR A 96 -2.64 -12.91 7.65
C THR A 96 -1.41 -13.77 7.30
N SER A 97 -1.34 -14.32 6.10
CA SER A 97 -0.15 -15.04 5.63
C SER A 97 0.84 -14.08 4.97
N ASN A 98 2.14 -14.27 5.22
CA ASN A 98 3.26 -13.56 4.58
C ASN A 98 3.08 -13.43 3.06
N PHE A 99 2.61 -12.27 2.62
CA PHE A 99 2.52 -11.92 1.21
C PHE A 99 3.72 -11.05 0.81
N THR A 100 4.15 -11.17 -0.44
CA THR A 100 5.15 -10.27 -1.00
C THR A 100 4.57 -9.62 -2.25
N VAL A 101 4.54 -8.29 -2.23
CA VAL A 101 4.08 -7.46 -3.34
C VAL A 101 5.28 -7.13 -4.23
N PHE A 102 5.12 -7.35 -5.53
CA PHE A 102 6.11 -7.02 -6.53
C PHE A 102 5.53 -6.05 -7.54
N TYR A 103 6.16 -4.88 -7.63
CA TYR A 103 5.83 -3.84 -8.59
C TYR A 103 6.54 -4.14 -9.90
N VAL A 104 5.75 -4.35 -10.96
CA VAL A 104 6.28 -4.77 -12.26
C VAL A 104 6.67 -3.56 -13.12
N PHE A 105 5.76 -2.58 -13.20
CA PHE A 105 5.95 -1.31 -13.90
C PHE A 105 5.53 -0.10 -13.07
N GLY A 106 4.85 -0.32 -11.93
CA GLY A 106 4.60 0.69 -10.91
C GLY A 106 5.85 0.96 -10.07
N LYS A 107 5.88 2.12 -9.41
CA LYS A 107 6.84 2.36 -8.32
C LYS A 107 6.28 1.68 -7.08
N ALA A 108 7.16 1.15 -6.22
CA ALA A 108 6.72 0.75 -4.89
C ALA A 108 5.96 1.92 -4.25
N LEU A 109 4.88 1.63 -3.53
CA LEU A 109 4.18 2.65 -2.75
C LEU A 109 5.21 3.53 -2.06
N SER A 110 5.15 4.82 -2.35
CA SER A 110 6.09 5.81 -1.83
C SER A 110 5.34 6.96 -1.22
N GLY A 111 5.98 7.61 -0.27
CA GLY A 111 5.37 8.68 0.49
C GLY A 111 4.17 8.24 1.34
N PRO A 112 3.17 9.12 1.53
CA PRO A 112 2.01 8.85 2.38
C PRO A 112 1.21 7.63 1.91
N LYS A 113 1.19 7.33 0.60
CA LYS A 113 0.45 6.18 0.07
C LYS A 113 0.93 4.83 0.60
N LYS A 114 2.11 4.74 1.22
CA LYS A 114 2.55 3.52 1.94
C LYS A 114 1.67 3.15 3.12
N VAL A 115 1.03 4.16 3.73
CA VAL A 115 0.30 4.03 4.99
C VAL A 115 -1.15 4.49 4.87
N CYS A 116 -1.47 5.30 3.86
CA CYS A 116 -2.77 5.87 3.60
C CYS A 116 -3.38 5.27 2.34
N ALA A 117 -4.58 4.70 2.43
CA ALA A 117 -5.37 4.30 1.26
C ALA A 117 -5.79 5.52 0.44
N GLU A 118 -6.14 6.60 1.13
CA GLU A 118 -6.45 7.91 0.57
C GLU A 118 -5.84 9.02 1.42
N VAL A 119 -5.58 10.17 0.80
CA VAL A 119 -5.11 11.37 1.49
C VAL A 119 -6.07 12.49 1.17
N ARG A 120 -6.65 13.10 2.22
CA ARG A 120 -7.49 14.29 2.13
C ARG A 120 -6.92 15.39 2.99
N ASP A 121 -7.30 16.63 2.71
CA ASP A 121 -6.98 17.75 3.58
C ASP A 121 -7.82 17.73 4.87
N ILE A 122 -7.36 18.51 5.84
CA ILE A 122 -8.12 18.79 7.05
C ILE A 122 -9.49 19.37 6.67
N SER A 123 -10.55 18.82 7.25
CA SER A 123 -11.92 19.28 7.01
C SER A 123 -12.34 20.30 8.06
N TYR A 124 -13.47 20.99 7.84
CA TYR A 124 -14.06 21.90 8.84
C TYR A 124 -14.38 21.21 10.20
N CYS A 125 -14.48 19.88 10.16
CA CYS A 125 -14.76 19.00 11.28
C CYS A 125 -13.55 18.72 12.16
N GLU A 126 -12.36 19.10 11.72
CA GLU A 126 -11.10 18.72 12.32
C GLU A 126 -10.29 19.96 12.61
N VAL A 127 -9.53 19.93 13.71
CA VAL A 127 -8.68 21.03 14.10
C VAL A 127 -7.33 20.46 14.50
N TRP A 128 -6.29 20.92 13.79
CA TRP A 128 -4.92 20.74 14.22
C TRP A 128 -4.51 21.94 15.08
N ARG A 129 -3.89 21.65 16.22
CA ARG A 129 -3.43 22.67 17.17
C ARG A 129 -1.93 22.51 17.41
N ALA A 130 -1.19 23.52 16.98
CA ALA A 130 0.26 23.61 17.13
C ALA A 130 0.68 24.62 18.22
N GLY A 131 0.07 24.58 19.41
CA GLY A 131 0.38 25.54 20.47
C GLY A 131 -0.31 25.27 21.80
N PRO A 132 -0.17 26.20 22.77
CA PRO A 132 -0.73 26.09 24.10
C PRO A 132 -2.21 25.69 24.13
N SER A 133 -2.52 24.55 24.74
CA SER A 133 -3.91 24.16 25.03
C SER A 133 -4.40 24.88 26.28
N ARG A 134 -5.56 25.55 26.15
CA ARG A 134 -6.28 26.16 27.27
C ARG A 134 -6.95 25.13 28.20
N ASP A 135 -6.93 23.86 27.80
CA ASP A 135 -7.54 22.77 28.58
C ASP A 135 -6.65 22.35 29.76
N PHE A 136 -5.39 22.82 29.79
CA PHE A 136 -4.40 22.46 30.81
C PHE A 136 -3.62 23.67 31.34
N SER A 137 -3.07 23.55 32.55
CA SER A 137 -2.18 24.56 33.13
C SER A 137 -0.88 24.68 32.35
N SER A 138 -0.15 25.80 32.49
CA SER A 138 1.15 26.03 31.82
C SER A 138 2.26 25.05 32.24
N SER A 139 2.09 24.40 33.39
CA SER A 139 2.96 23.35 33.92
C SER A 139 2.67 21.96 33.36
N ASP A 140 1.49 21.75 32.77
CA ASP A 140 1.12 20.46 32.21
C ASP A 140 1.82 20.27 30.84
N PRO A 141 2.54 19.16 30.61
CA PRO A 141 3.25 18.96 29.35
C PRO A 141 2.30 18.85 28.14
N ARG A 142 1.03 18.49 28.35
CA ARG A 142 0.01 18.49 27.28
C ARG A 142 -0.28 19.88 26.75
N ASN A 143 -0.14 20.91 27.60
CA ASN A 143 -0.34 22.29 27.20
C ASN A 143 0.53 22.63 25.99
N ARG A 144 1.80 22.23 25.98
CA ARG A 144 2.76 22.57 24.93
C ARG A 144 2.84 21.53 23.80
N SER A 145 2.01 20.50 23.84
CA SER A 145 2.02 19.42 22.85
C SER A 145 1.08 19.72 21.67
N THR A 146 1.33 19.09 20.52
CA THR A 146 0.38 19.09 19.41
C THR A 146 -0.94 18.44 19.84
N SER A 147 -2.06 18.91 19.30
CA SER A 147 -3.33 18.19 19.43
C SER A 147 -4.12 18.14 18.13
N PHE A 148 -4.90 17.07 18.01
CA PHE A 148 -5.82 16.85 16.91
C PHE A 148 -7.21 16.60 17.47
N VAL A 149 -8.17 17.40 17.03
CA VAL A 149 -9.51 17.44 17.58
C VAL A 149 -10.52 17.22 16.49
N THR A 150 -11.49 16.34 16.74
CA THR A 150 -12.66 16.13 15.87
C THR A 150 -13.87 16.73 16.56
N ARG A 151 -14.64 17.56 15.83
CA ARG A 151 -15.85 18.20 16.35
C ARG A 151 -17.00 17.20 16.48
N LYS A 152 -17.90 17.44 17.44
CA LYS A 152 -19.08 16.60 17.65
C LYS A 152 -19.97 16.54 16.40
N GLY A 153 -20.43 15.34 16.05
CA GLY A 153 -21.31 15.11 14.89
C GLY A 153 -20.58 14.96 13.55
N CYS A 154 -19.24 14.99 13.56
CA CYS A 154 -18.44 14.82 12.36
C CYS A 154 -18.20 13.35 12.04
N PRO A 155 -18.23 12.96 10.75
CA PRO A 155 -17.87 11.61 10.34
C PRO A 155 -16.36 11.40 10.53
N GLY A 156 -16.00 10.28 11.16
CA GLY A 156 -14.61 9.88 11.41
C GLY A 156 -14.43 9.41 12.84
N SER A 157 -14.22 8.11 13.02
CA SER A 157 -13.84 7.55 14.31
C SER A 157 -12.33 7.50 14.42
N PHE A 158 -11.81 8.10 15.49
CA PHE A 158 -10.44 7.95 15.92
C PHE A 158 -10.46 7.20 17.25
N SER A 159 -10.39 5.88 17.18
CA SER A 159 -10.49 5.01 18.34
C SER A 159 -9.10 4.66 18.89
N GLY A 160 -8.51 5.61 19.62
CA GLY A 160 -7.32 5.34 20.42
C GLY A 160 -6.11 6.15 19.98
N CYS A 161 -4.96 5.51 19.86
CA CYS A 161 -3.70 6.17 19.56
C CYS A 161 -3.59 6.54 18.09
N LEU A 162 -3.35 7.82 17.80
CA LEU A 162 -3.06 8.27 16.44
C LEU A 162 -1.59 8.15 16.13
N SER A 163 -1.29 7.72 14.90
CA SER A 163 0.04 7.79 14.33
C SER A 163 0.13 8.94 13.35
N VAL A 164 1.12 9.79 13.53
CA VAL A 164 1.44 10.91 12.65
C VAL A 164 2.63 10.53 11.79
N TYR A 165 2.46 10.63 10.48
CA TYR A 165 3.45 10.24 9.48
C TYR A 165 4.01 11.46 8.75
N ASN A 166 5.24 11.35 8.26
CA ASN A 166 5.84 12.32 7.35
C ASN A 166 5.49 12.01 5.88
N ALA A 167 5.94 12.87 4.96
CA ALA A 167 5.75 12.68 3.52
C ALA A 167 6.46 11.46 2.91
N ARG A 168 7.20 10.66 3.71
CA ARG A 168 7.78 9.36 3.30
C ARG A 168 6.96 8.15 3.80
N GLY A 169 5.91 8.40 4.59
CA GLY A 169 5.11 7.36 5.24
C GLY A 169 5.77 6.78 6.49
N GLU A 170 6.73 7.49 7.09
CA GLU A 170 7.38 7.08 8.34
C GLU A 170 6.69 7.74 9.53
N VAL A 171 6.50 6.99 10.62
CA VAL A 171 5.95 7.54 11.87
C VAL A 171 6.93 8.57 12.43
N VAL A 172 6.45 9.78 12.64
CA VAL A 172 7.18 10.86 13.31
C VAL A 172 6.69 11.11 14.72
N GLN A 173 5.39 10.94 14.99
CA GLN A 173 4.80 11.10 16.33
C GLN A 173 3.66 10.11 16.57
N ARG A 174 3.37 9.86 17.85
CA ARG A 174 2.11 9.28 18.30
C ARG A 174 1.34 10.28 19.15
N MET A 175 0.01 10.19 19.14
CA MET A 175 -0.89 11.02 19.95
C MET A 175 -1.89 10.13 20.67
N GLY A 176 -2.06 10.30 21.99
CA GLY A 176 -3.00 9.51 22.77
C GLY A 176 -4.39 10.15 22.84
N SER A 177 -5.41 9.31 22.96
CA SER A 177 -6.82 9.71 23.10
C SER A 177 -7.07 10.22 24.51
N TYR A 178 -7.44 11.49 24.66
CA TYR A 178 -7.65 12.12 25.97
C TYR A 178 -9.12 12.17 26.39
N ALA A 179 -9.98 12.65 25.50
CA ALA A 179 -11.39 12.80 25.79
C ALA A 179 -12.22 12.39 24.59
N ARG A 180 -13.36 11.75 24.87
CA ARG A 180 -14.40 11.44 23.89
C ARG A 180 -15.72 12.05 24.33
N ALA A 181 -16.50 12.54 23.37
CA ALA A 181 -17.84 13.10 23.54
C ALA A 181 -17.95 14.19 24.63
N ARG A 182 -16.91 15.04 24.80
CA ARG A 182 -16.90 16.11 25.80
C ARG A 182 -17.15 17.47 25.16
N GLY A 183 -18.22 18.14 25.58
CA GLY A 183 -18.57 19.48 25.10
C GLY A 183 -18.87 19.48 23.59
N SER A 184 -18.13 20.31 22.84
CA SER A 184 -18.26 20.46 21.39
C SER A 184 -17.39 19.50 20.57
N TYR A 185 -16.66 18.59 21.22
CA TYR A 185 -15.71 17.69 20.56
C TYR A 185 -16.15 16.23 20.66
N ASP A 186 -16.00 15.51 19.55
CA ASP A 186 -16.21 14.05 19.50
C ASP A 186 -14.99 13.33 20.06
N SER A 187 -13.78 13.75 19.66
CA SER A 187 -12.55 13.20 20.18
C SER A 187 -11.43 14.24 20.21
N THR A 188 -10.56 14.12 21.21
CA THR A 188 -9.37 14.96 21.36
C THR A 188 -8.15 14.08 21.61
N HIS A 189 -7.11 14.28 20.81
CA HIS A 189 -5.85 13.56 20.92
C HIS A 189 -4.71 14.54 21.20
N TYR A 190 -3.83 14.21 22.15
CA TYR A 190 -2.65 15.02 22.46
C TYR A 190 -1.37 14.26 22.19
N GLY A 191 -0.36 14.99 21.71
CA GLY A 191 0.98 14.50 21.53
C GLY A 191 1.62 14.02 22.84
N CYS A 192 1.26 14.60 23.99
CA CYS A 192 1.80 14.21 25.30
C CYS A 192 0.77 13.58 26.23
N TRP A 193 0.07 12.55 25.76
CA TRP A 193 -0.90 11.81 26.58
C TRP A 193 -0.88 10.33 26.21
N ASP A 194 -0.98 9.44 27.20
CA ASP A 194 -1.04 7.98 27.02
C ASP A 194 0.12 7.47 26.12
N CYS A 195 -0.18 6.97 24.92
CA CYS A 195 0.81 6.52 23.93
C CYS A 195 1.50 7.64 23.15
N GLY A 196 1.27 8.90 23.54
CA GLY A 196 1.82 10.08 22.92
C GLY A 196 3.33 10.23 23.17
N SER A 197 4.07 10.75 22.19
CA SER A 197 5.53 10.89 22.27
C SER A 197 6.02 12.24 22.83
N CYS A 198 5.12 13.12 23.27
CA CYS A 198 5.39 14.43 23.86
C CYS A 198 6.22 15.41 23.01
N GLU A 199 6.27 15.20 21.69
CA GLU A 199 6.98 16.11 20.78
C GLU A 199 6.25 17.46 20.67
N SER A 200 7.01 18.55 20.69
CA SER A 200 6.47 19.88 20.41
C SER A 200 6.09 20.01 18.92
N PRO A 201 5.19 20.95 18.58
CA PRO A 201 4.87 21.20 17.17
C PRO A 201 6.10 21.57 16.32
N GLN A 202 7.03 22.34 16.88
CA GLN A 202 8.26 22.75 16.21
C GLN A 202 9.18 21.55 15.96
N ASP A 203 9.39 20.71 16.97
CA ASP A 203 10.23 19.50 16.84
C ASP A 203 9.69 18.57 15.76
N LEU A 204 8.36 18.42 15.71
CA LEU A 204 7.68 17.57 14.74
C LEU A 204 7.86 18.06 13.29
N VAL A 205 7.72 19.38 13.08
CA VAL A 205 7.93 20.02 11.78
C VAL A 205 9.38 19.91 11.34
N GLU A 206 10.32 20.15 12.26
CA GLU A 206 11.74 19.99 11.97
C GLU A 206 12.08 18.54 11.62
N LYS A 207 11.54 17.57 12.37
CA LYS A 207 11.72 16.14 12.10
C LYS A 207 11.16 15.76 10.73
N ALA A 208 10.00 16.28 10.35
CA ALA A 208 9.42 16.08 9.02
C ALA A 208 10.27 16.72 7.91
N ARG A 209 10.69 17.98 8.08
CA ARG A 209 11.52 18.72 7.12
C ARG A 209 12.88 18.08 6.92
N ARG A 210 13.61 17.76 7.99
CA ARG A 210 14.94 17.13 7.92
C ARG A 210 14.91 15.81 7.16
N ARG A 211 13.84 15.03 7.29
CA ARG A 211 13.71 13.72 6.64
C ARG A 211 13.17 13.80 5.22
N THR A 212 12.29 14.75 4.92
CA THR A 212 11.48 14.72 3.68
C THR A 212 11.56 15.97 2.81
N GLY A 213 12.16 17.05 3.32
CA GLY A 213 12.12 18.38 2.68
C GLY A 213 10.76 19.07 2.79
N SER A 214 9.76 18.46 3.46
CA SER A 214 8.40 18.96 3.58
C SER A 214 7.98 19.09 5.05
N PRO A 215 7.26 20.16 5.45
CA PRO A 215 6.63 20.27 6.76
C PRO A 215 5.33 19.48 6.89
N SER A 216 4.87 18.85 5.80
CA SER A 216 3.56 18.21 5.78
C SER A 216 3.53 16.94 6.62
N LEU A 217 2.46 16.79 7.38
CA LEU A 217 2.17 15.63 8.21
C LEU A 217 0.90 14.94 7.73
N TYR A 218 0.77 13.68 8.09
CA TYR A 218 -0.36 12.84 7.71
C TYR A 218 -0.83 12.07 8.94
N ILE A 219 -2.08 12.24 9.32
CA ILE A 219 -2.69 11.52 10.46
C ILE A 219 -3.55 10.42 9.89
N ARG A 220 -3.22 9.17 10.19
CA ARG A 220 -3.99 8.02 9.70
C ARG A 220 -5.19 7.77 10.59
N ASP A 221 -6.37 7.61 9.99
CA ASP A 221 -7.61 7.22 10.65
C ASP A 221 -7.77 5.68 10.73
N ASP A 222 -8.79 5.23 11.46
CA ASP A 222 -9.07 3.81 11.66
C ASP A 222 -9.47 3.08 10.37
N ASN A 223 -9.99 3.80 9.38
CA ASN A 223 -10.38 3.26 8.07
C ASN A 223 -9.19 3.16 7.10
N GLY A 224 -8.01 3.65 7.50
CA GLY A 224 -6.81 3.68 6.68
C GLY A 224 -6.70 4.89 5.75
N GLY A 225 -7.63 5.83 5.83
CA GLY A 225 -7.49 7.15 5.23
C GLY A 225 -6.49 8.00 6.02
N CYS A 226 -6.01 9.09 5.40
CA CYS A 226 -5.16 10.05 6.08
C CYS A 226 -5.64 11.49 5.90
N VAL A 227 -5.55 12.24 7.01
CA VAL A 227 -5.70 13.69 7.04
C VAL A 227 -4.34 14.34 6.86
N ARG A 228 -4.18 15.13 5.80
CA ARG A 228 -2.97 15.92 5.54
C ARG A 228 -3.04 17.23 6.32
N ILE A 229 -1.94 17.54 7.01
CA ILE A 229 -1.66 18.85 7.60
C ILE A 229 -0.54 19.48 6.76
N PRO A 230 -0.85 20.40 5.83
CA PRO A 230 0.13 20.95 4.87
C PRO A 230 1.38 21.57 5.51
N ASP A 231 1.21 22.39 6.56
CA ASP A 231 2.30 22.97 7.35
C ASP A 231 1.94 22.98 8.84
N ALA A 232 2.29 21.89 9.53
CA ALA A 232 1.92 21.69 10.92
C ALA A 232 2.48 22.76 11.88
N GLY A 233 3.50 23.52 11.48
CA GLY A 233 4.10 24.60 12.29
C GLY A 233 3.43 25.95 12.10
N ARG A 234 2.60 26.10 11.06
CA ARG A 234 1.81 27.31 10.78
C ARG A 234 0.32 27.12 11.10
N CYS A 235 -0.12 25.87 11.21
CA CYS A 235 -1.47 25.50 11.59
C CYS A 235 -1.76 25.72 13.08
N TYR A 236 -1.93 26.98 13.49
CA TYR A 236 -2.33 27.32 14.85
C TYR A 236 -3.85 27.30 14.98
N ASN A 237 -4.40 26.31 15.68
CA ASN A 237 -5.82 26.19 16.00
C ASN A 237 -6.74 26.35 14.77
N SER A 238 -6.34 25.79 13.63
CA SER A 238 -7.03 26.01 12.37
C SER A 238 -7.67 24.72 11.84
N SER A 239 -8.89 24.86 11.32
CA SER A 239 -9.53 23.89 10.41
C SER A 239 -9.22 24.18 8.94
N HIS A 240 -8.42 25.22 8.69
CA HIS A 240 -7.94 25.65 7.37
C HIS A 240 -6.43 25.79 7.42
N CYS A 241 -5.79 24.69 7.07
CA CYS A 241 -4.38 24.56 6.77
C CYS A 241 -4.27 24.24 5.27
#